data_AF-A0A0M3J1Q6-F1
#
_entry.id   AF-A0A0M3J1Q6-F1
#
_cell.length_a   1.000
_cell.length_b   1.000
_cell.length_c   1.000
_cell.angle_alpha   90.00
_cell.angle_beta   90.00
_cell.angle_gamma   90.00
#
_symmetry.space_group_name_H-M   'P 1'
#
loop_
_entity.id
_entity.type
_entity.pdbx_description
1 polymer ?
#
loop_
_entity_poly.entity_id
_entity_poly.type
_entity_poly.pdbx_seq_one_letter_code
_entity_poly.pdbx_strand_id
1 'polypeptide(L)'
;MKESTSSTTKEDVTILRKYESVENPYGSDISPINFSYSSIGQSTLNVRIGPSGRFEPPISIPRAHVNTGESFVVEQSDQFGVFSFKVTRKSTGTMIWDTSIGGMLFADQYIQIAAFIGSSEIYGIGENTQQSLKHNLTIYSTWPMFARGQNPEAYYDPSTQFNAKNLYGAYPFYLALESDNKAHGVLIINSNPQEITLGPAPHIVYRTIGGMLDIYFFPGPSPEDVVKQYLALVGTPALPSYWSLGYQVFEWFLV
;
A
#
# COMPACT_ATOMS: atom_id res chain seq x y z
N MET A 1 3.09 19.22 -0.34
CA MET A 1 1.99 19.84 -1.12
C MET A 1 1.16 20.78 -0.24
N LYS A 2 0.37 21.73 -0.76
CA LYS A 2 -0.43 22.72 0.00
C LYS A 2 -1.93 22.63 -0.34
N GLU A 3 -2.81 22.88 0.64
CA GLU A 3 -4.29 22.77 0.56
C GLU A 3 -4.99 24.10 0.22
N SER A 4 -6.20 24.05 -0.35
CA SER A 4 -7.12 25.21 -0.50
C SER A 4 -8.60 24.79 -0.37
N THR A 5 -9.38 25.50 0.46
CA THR A 5 -10.76 25.16 0.84
C THR A 5 -11.84 25.77 -0.06
N SER A 6 -12.78 24.97 -0.55
CA SER A 6 -14.11 25.42 -1.00
C SER A 6 -15.17 24.36 -0.69
N SER A 7 -16.23 24.74 0.04
CA SER A 7 -17.32 23.86 0.43
C SER A 7 -18.31 23.62 -0.73
N THR A 8 -18.71 22.37 -0.98
CA THR A 8 -20.09 21.91 -1.27
C THR A 8 -20.09 20.38 -1.40
N THR A 9 -20.99 19.70 -0.68
CA THR A 9 -21.26 18.25 -0.62
C THR A 9 -21.24 17.49 -1.96
N LYS A 10 -20.19 16.67 -2.18
CA LYS A 10 -20.04 15.56 -3.16
C LYS A 10 -18.59 15.10 -3.02
N GLU A 11 -18.31 13.80 -2.78
CA GLU A 11 -16.95 13.22 -2.58
C GLU A 11 -15.92 14.27 -2.17
N ASP A 12 -15.71 14.53 -0.87
CA ASP A 12 -14.83 15.63 -0.44
C ASP A 12 -13.43 15.49 -1.10
N VAL A 13 -13.24 16.24 -2.20
CA VAL A 13 -12.02 16.26 -2.99
C VAL A 13 -11.22 17.44 -2.50
N THR A 14 -10.07 17.15 -1.91
CA THR A 14 -9.09 18.15 -1.50
C THR A 14 -8.11 18.38 -2.65
N ILE A 15 -7.98 19.62 -3.11
CA ILE A 15 -7.02 19.97 -4.16
C ILE A 15 -5.65 20.20 -3.52
N LEU A 16 -4.65 19.46 -4.00
CA LEU A 16 -3.27 19.53 -3.52
C LEU A 16 -2.39 20.27 -4.55
N ARG A 17 -1.61 21.23 -4.05
CA ARG A 17 -0.64 21.98 -4.86
C ARG A 17 0.79 21.60 -4.53
N LYS A 18 1.72 21.67 -5.47
CA LYS A 18 3.15 21.43 -5.21
C LYS A 18 3.68 22.36 -4.12
N TYR A 19 4.72 21.92 -3.41
CA TYR A 19 5.39 22.74 -2.41
C TYR A 19 6.58 23.44 -3.08
N GLU A 20 6.53 24.78 -3.20
CA GLU A 20 7.42 25.52 -4.10
C GLU A 20 8.92 25.46 -3.73
N SER A 21 9.27 25.21 -2.47
CA SER A 21 10.67 25.24 -2.03
C SER A 21 11.40 23.90 -2.15
N VAL A 22 10.74 22.86 -2.68
CA VAL A 22 11.34 21.53 -2.86
C VAL A 22 11.14 21.12 -4.31
N GLU A 23 12.24 20.88 -5.01
CA GLU A 23 12.23 20.36 -6.37
C GLU A 23 12.29 18.84 -6.36
N ASN A 24 11.52 18.21 -7.24
CA ASN A 24 11.57 16.78 -7.45
C ASN A 24 12.78 16.44 -8.36
N PRO A 25 13.75 15.64 -7.89
CA PRO A 25 14.97 15.35 -8.65
C PRO A 25 14.72 14.47 -9.89
N TYR A 26 13.53 13.89 -10.03
CA TYR A 26 13.18 12.94 -11.09
C TYR A 26 12.17 13.50 -12.11
N GLY A 27 11.86 14.80 -12.05
CA GLY A 27 11.00 15.47 -13.04
C GLY A 27 10.17 16.60 -12.45
N SER A 28 9.40 17.28 -13.29
CA SER A 28 8.48 18.32 -12.83
C SER A 28 7.28 17.69 -12.11
N ASP A 29 6.97 18.17 -10.90
CA ASP A 29 5.78 17.76 -10.18
C ASP A 29 4.51 18.16 -10.93
N ILE A 30 3.57 17.23 -11.00
CA ILE A 30 2.22 17.47 -11.49
C ILE A 30 1.47 18.24 -10.41
N SER A 31 0.93 19.40 -10.76
CA SER A 31 0.16 20.23 -9.87
C SER A 31 -0.86 21.07 -10.65
N PRO A 32 -2.12 21.16 -10.20
CA PRO A 32 -2.70 20.52 -9.01
C PRO A 32 -2.96 19.02 -9.19
N ILE A 33 -3.10 18.30 -8.07
CA ILE A 33 -3.63 16.92 -8.02
C ILE A 33 -4.78 16.83 -7.02
N ASN A 34 -5.59 15.78 -7.12
CA ASN A 34 -6.74 15.57 -6.26
C ASN A 34 -6.43 14.54 -5.19
N PHE A 35 -6.86 14.80 -3.96
CA PHE A 35 -6.97 13.84 -2.88
C PHE A 35 -8.46 13.58 -2.61
N SER A 36 -8.87 12.33 -2.56
CA SER A 36 -10.22 11.95 -2.14
C SER A 36 -10.17 10.66 -1.35
N TYR A 37 -11.19 10.45 -0.53
CA TYR A 37 -11.39 9.20 0.19
C TYR A 37 -12.86 8.83 0.26
N SER A 38 -13.13 7.54 0.33
CA SER A 38 -14.47 6.98 0.38
C SER A 38 -14.49 5.71 1.21
N SER A 39 -15.65 5.33 1.75
CA SER A 39 -15.83 4.04 2.40
C SER A 39 -16.65 3.11 1.53
N ILE A 40 -16.12 1.91 1.30
CA ILE A 40 -16.81 0.82 0.61
C ILE A 40 -17.46 -0.05 1.68
N GLY A 41 -18.80 -0.12 1.66
CA GLY A 41 -19.54 -0.97 2.59
C GLY A 41 -19.38 -0.61 4.07
N GLN A 42 -19.12 0.67 4.37
CA GLN A 42 -18.92 1.23 5.73
C GLN A 42 -17.71 0.67 6.49
N SER A 43 -16.87 -0.16 5.87
CA SER A 43 -15.72 -0.82 6.50
C SER A 43 -14.43 -0.45 5.78
N THR A 44 -14.25 -0.94 4.55
CA THR A 44 -13.03 -0.72 3.76
C THR A 44 -12.91 0.75 3.37
N LEU A 45 -11.80 1.38 3.73
CA LEU A 45 -11.49 2.76 3.35
C LEU A 45 -10.66 2.75 2.07
N ASN A 46 -11.04 3.58 1.10
CA ASN A 46 -10.27 3.82 -0.11
C ASN A 46 -9.80 5.28 -0.12
N VAL A 47 -8.51 5.49 -0.37
CA VAL A 47 -7.86 6.80 -0.53
C VAL A 47 -7.26 6.86 -1.92
N ARG A 48 -7.58 7.92 -2.67
CA ARG A 48 -7.09 8.14 -4.03
C ARG A 48 -6.36 9.46 -4.11
N ILE A 49 -5.15 9.45 -4.68
CA ILE A 49 -4.33 10.64 -4.89
C ILE A 49 -3.75 10.65 -6.30
N GLY A 50 -4.03 11.71 -7.04
CA GLY A 50 -3.50 11.94 -8.38
C GLY A 50 -4.44 12.79 -9.26
N PRO A 51 -3.99 13.22 -10.44
CA PRO A 51 -4.84 13.88 -11.41
C PRO A 51 -5.70 12.86 -12.17
N SER A 52 -6.84 13.30 -12.71
CA SER A 52 -7.70 12.46 -13.55
C SER A 52 -7.01 12.06 -14.86
N GLY A 53 -7.35 10.87 -15.38
CA GLY A 53 -6.89 10.41 -16.70
C GLY A 53 -5.50 9.78 -16.74
N ARG A 54 -4.84 9.56 -15.58
CA ARG A 54 -3.62 8.74 -15.53
C ARG A 54 -3.94 7.27 -15.71
N PHE A 55 -2.90 6.49 -15.99
CA PHE A 55 -3.01 5.05 -16.09
C PHE A 55 -3.47 4.45 -14.76
N GLU A 56 -4.62 3.77 -14.81
CA GLU A 56 -5.12 2.89 -13.77
C GLU A 56 -5.07 1.45 -14.33
N PRO A 57 -4.59 0.47 -13.54
CA PRO A 57 -4.58 -0.92 -14.01
C PRO A 57 -5.98 -1.34 -14.48
N PRO A 58 -6.14 -1.86 -15.72
CA PRO A 58 -7.43 -2.25 -16.27
C PRO A 58 -7.86 -3.63 -15.71
N ILE A 59 -7.98 -3.72 -14.40
CA ILE A 59 -8.29 -4.96 -13.67
C ILE A 59 -9.79 -5.05 -13.40
N SER A 60 -10.38 -6.19 -13.76
CA SER A 60 -11.78 -6.49 -13.44
C SER A 60 -11.85 -7.11 -12.04
N ILE A 61 -11.75 -6.28 -11.00
CA ILE A 61 -11.90 -6.70 -9.60
C ILE A 61 -13.34 -6.51 -9.11
N PRO A 62 -13.90 -7.44 -8.30
CA PRO A 62 -15.29 -7.35 -7.83
C PRO A 62 -15.58 -6.09 -7.01
N ARG A 63 -14.58 -5.58 -6.29
CA ARG A 63 -14.73 -4.46 -5.33
C ARG A 63 -15.84 -4.72 -4.30
N ALA A 64 -16.08 -5.98 -3.96
CA ALA A 64 -17.02 -6.35 -2.92
C ALA A 64 -16.43 -6.04 -1.54
N HIS A 65 -17.28 -6.05 -0.52
CA HIS A 65 -16.90 -5.74 0.86
C HIS A 65 -17.40 -6.81 1.81
N VAL A 66 -16.72 -6.89 2.96
CA VAL A 66 -17.15 -7.70 4.11
C VAL A 66 -17.19 -6.76 5.30
N ASN A 67 -18.35 -6.70 5.97
CA ASN A 67 -18.48 -5.91 7.19
C ASN A 67 -17.90 -6.69 8.37
N THR A 68 -16.90 -6.11 9.02
CA THR A 68 -16.20 -6.68 10.19
C THR A 68 -16.60 -5.99 11.51
N GLY A 69 -17.47 -4.97 11.44
CA GLY A 69 -17.81 -4.09 12.56
C GLY A 69 -16.75 -3.01 12.85
N GLU A 70 -15.64 -3.01 12.12
CA GLU A 70 -14.54 -2.06 12.29
C GLU A 70 -14.51 -1.05 11.13
N SER A 71 -13.99 0.15 11.39
CA SER A 71 -13.88 1.20 10.37
C SER A 71 -12.73 2.16 10.69
N PHE A 72 -12.26 2.84 9.64
CA PHE A 72 -11.25 3.88 9.75
C PHE A 72 -11.85 5.28 9.51
N VAL A 73 -11.22 6.27 10.11
CA VAL A 73 -11.48 7.70 9.90
C VAL A 73 -10.24 8.33 9.29
N VAL A 74 -10.45 9.29 8.39
CA VAL A 74 -9.39 10.09 7.78
C VAL A 74 -9.43 11.49 8.36
N GLU A 75 -8.32 11.94 8.92
CA GLU A 75 -8.10 13.30 9.40
C GLU A 75 -7.10 13.98 8.47
N GLN A 76 -7.45 15.16 7.95
CA GLN A 76 -6.56 15.97 7.10
C GLN A 76 -5.95 17.10 7.94
N SER A 77 -4.71 17.48 7.64
CA SER A 77 -4.00 18.58 8.30
C SER A 77 -3.09 19.31 7.34
N ASP A 78 -3.10 20.63 7.43
CA ASP A 78 -2.24 21.57 6.71
C ASP A 78 -1.44 22.49 7.66
N GLN A 79 -1.30 22.11 8.93
CA GLN A 79 -0.83 22.97 10.03
C GLN A 79 0.50 23.71 9.75
N PHE A 80 1.37 23.14 8.91
CA PHE A 80 2.66 23.72 8.53
C PHE A 80 2.73 24.18 7.07
N GLY A 81 1.58 24.39 6.41
CA GLY A 81 1.49 24.67 4.98
C GLY A 81 1.81 23.45 4.10
N VAL A 82 1.94 22.28 4.71
CA VAL A 82 2.17 20.99 4.08
C VAL A 82 1.00 20.08 4.39
N PHE A 83 0.31 19.62 3.36
CA PHE A 83 -0.76 18.64 3.43
C PHE A 83 -0.24 17.31 3.98
N SER A 84 -0.98 16.78 4.95
CA SER A 84 -0.85 15.45 5.49
C SER A 84 -2.23 14.91 5.80
N PHE A 85 -2.38 13.59 5.77
CA PHE A 85 -3.54 12.91 6.30
C PHE A 85 -3.12 11.77 7.24
N LYS A 86 -4.02 11.47 8.16
CA LYS A 86 -3.90 10.39 9.13
C LYS A 86 -5.11 9.47 9.02
N VAL A 87 -4.86 8.17 9.02
CA VAL A 87 -5.87 7.13 9.11
C VAL A 87 -5.88 6.61 10.53
N THR A 88 -7.02 6.68 11.21
CA THR A 88 -7.19 6.21 12.59
C THR A 88 -8.30 5.18 12.69
N ARG A 89 -8.14 4.18 13.56
CA ARG A 89 -9.19 3.23 13.88
C ARG A 89 -10.25 3.90 14.74
N LYS A 90 -11.50 3.88 14.27
CA LYS A 90 -12.61 4.57 14.93
C LYS A 90 -12.89 4.05 16.35
N SER A 91 -12.76 2.74 16.58
CA SER A 91 -13.10 2.11 17.85
C SER A 91 -12.11 2.40 18.98
N THR A 92 -10.82 2.53 18.65
CA THR A 92 -9.72 2.55 19.63
C THR A 92 -8.91 3.84 19.58
N GLY A 93 -9.04 4.63 18.51
CA GLY A 93 -8.17 5.77 18.25
C GLY A 93 -6.75 5.40 17.81
N THR A 94 -6.47 4.11 17.55
CA THR A 94 -5.15 3.65 17.10
C THR A 94 -4.80 4.31 15.77
N MET A 95 -3.61 4.91 15.68
CA MET A 95 -3.07 5.42 14.41
C MET A 95 -2.72 4.23 13.52
N ILE A 96 -3.16 4.25 12.27
CA ILE A 96 -2.87 3.21 11.27
C ILE A 96 -1.79 3.71 10.34
N TRP A 97 -2.05 4.84 9.68
CA TRP A 97 -1.12 5.56 8.81
C TRP A 97 -1.09 7.03 9.19
N ASP A 98 0.10 7.64 9.23
CA ASP A 98 0.27 9.07 9.44
C ASP A 98 1.32 9.64 8.48
N THR A 99 0.87 10.42 7.49
CA THR A 99 1.74 10.98 6.45
C THR A 99 2.42 12.30 6.84
N SER A 100 2.32 12.73 8.09
CA SER A 100 2.98 13.95 8.61
C SER A 100 4.50 13.89 8.57
N ILE A 101 5.09 12.70 8.40
CA ILE A 101 6.53 12.52 8.10
C ILE A 101 6.96 13.27 6.82
N GLY A 102 6.01 13.54 5.91
CA GLY A 102 6.23 14.31 4.69
C GLY A 102 6.81 13.47 3.55
N GLY A 103 7.47 14.13 2.60
CA GLY A 103 8.13 13.46 1.48
C GLY A 103 7.20 13.00 0.35
N MET A 104 5.96 13.49 0.28
CA MET A 104 5.10 13.23 -0.88
C MET A 104 5.58 14.03 -2.10
N LEU A 105 5.96 13.31 -3.16
CA LEU A 105 6.40 13.83 -4.45
C LEU A 105 5.53 13.18 -5.54
N PHE A 106 5.17 13.93 -6.58
CA PHE A 106 4.23 13.44 -7.58
C PHE A 106 4.56 14.02 -8.96
N ALA A 107 5.54 13.42 -9.64
CA ALA A 107 5.85 13.66 -11.04
C ALA A 107 5.28 12.53 -11.92
N ASP A 108 5.39 12.70 -13.24
CA ASP A 108 4.86 11.73 -14.20
C ASP A 108 5.47 10.32 -14.04
N GLN A 109 6.78 10.24 -13.81
CA GLN A 109 7.53 8.98 -13.65
C GLN A 109 8.18 8.82 -12.27
N TYR A 110 7.71 9.57 -11.28
CA TYR A 110 8.17 9.43 -9.90
C TYR A 110 7.09 9.88 -8.91
N ILE A 111 6.48 8.92 -8.25
CA ILE A 111 5.47 9.14 -7.22
C ILE A 111 6.00 8.53 -5.93
N GLN A 112 6.00 9.30 -4.85
CA GLN A 112 6.41 8.87 -3.52
C GLN A 112 5.36 9.28 -2.48
N ILE A 113 5.09 8.40 -1.53
CA ILE A 113 4.35 8.72 -0.30
C ILE A 113 5.02 8.00 0.87
N ALA A 114 5.14 8.67 2.01
CA ALA A 114 5.67 8.09 3.22
C ALA A 114 4.66 8.26 4.37
N ALA A 115 4.62 7.29 5.27
CA ALA A 115 3.76 7.31 6.45
C ALA A 115 4.43 6.60 7.63
N PHE A 116 4.23 7.13 8.83
CA PHE A 116 4.35 6.31 10.04
C PHE A 116 3.23 5.28 10.07
N ILE A 117 3.54 4.10 10.60
CA ILE A 117 2.64 2.95 10.74
C ILE A 117 2.44 2.69 12.23
N GLY A 118 1.21 2.42 12.63
CA GLY A 118 0.88 2.13 14.03
C GLY A 118 1.37 0.80 14.59
N SER A 119 2.11 0.00 13.82
CA SER A 119 2.53 -1.34 14.20
C SER A 119 3.91 -1.70 13.61
N SER A 120 4.68 -2.47 14.40
CA SER A 120 5.91 -3.14 13.97
C SER A 120 5.72 -4.60 13.54
N GLU A 121 4.49 -5.12 13.62
CA GLU A 121 4.16 -6.51 13.32
C GLU A 121 3.58 -6.60 11.90
N ILE A 122 4.43 -6.43 10.89
CA ILE A 122 4.04 -6.36 9.46
C ILE A 122 4.37 -7.66 8.72
N TYR A 123 3.46 -8.08 7.85
CA TYR A 123 3.51 -9.31 7.05
C TYR A 123 3.04 -9.04 5.62
N GLY A 124 3.61 -9.70 4.61
CA GLY A 124 3.22 -9.56 3.20
C GLY A 124 4.31 -8.86 2.36
N ILE A 125 3.91 -8.10 1.35
CA ILE A 125 4.77 -7.48 0.32
C ILE A 125 5.50 -8.54 -0.51
N GLY A 126 5.19 -8.66 -1.79
CA GLY A 126 5.77 -9.72 -2.63
C GLY A 126 5.84 -9.37 -4.10
N GLU A 127 6.42 -10.20 -4.94
CA GLU A 127 7.07 -11.48 -4.61
C GLU A 127 8.58 -11.33 -4.38
N ASN A 128 9.10 -11.91 -3.30
CA ASN A 128 10.51 -11.84 -2.89
C ASN A 128 10.86 -13.02 -1.95
N THR A 129 12.14 -13.20 -1.62
CA THR A 129 12.64 -14.27 -0.74
C THR A 129 12.85 -13.81 0.70
N GLN A 130 11.77 -13.38 1.36
CA GLN A 130 11.77 -13.09 2.79
C GLN A 130 12.22 -14.30 3.63
N GLN A 131 13.23 -14.10 4.50
CA GLN A 131 13.75 -15.14 5.41
C GLN A 131 12.87 -15.35 6.65
N SER A 132 12.02 -14.38 6.95
CA SER A 132 11.06 -14.39 8.06
C SER A 132 9.74 -13.86 7.52
N LEU A 133 8.63 -14.45 7.97
CA LEU A 133 7.29 -13.98 7.61
C LEU A 133 7.04 -12.55 8.12
N LYS A 134 7.55 -12.23 9.33
CA LYS A 134 7.49 -10.89 9.90
C LYS A 134 8.64 -10.04 9.36
N HIS A 135 8.33 -8.83 8.91
CA HIS A 135 9.33 -7.83 8.50
C HIS A 135 10.15 -7.30 9.68
N ASN A 136 11.44 -7.04 9.45
CA ASN A 136 12.30 -6.40 10.43
C ASN A 136 12.32 -4.88 10.21
N LEU A 137 11.62 -4.14 11.07
CA LEU A 137 11.56 -2.68 11.01
C LEU A 137 12.68 -1.97 11.81
N THR A 138 13.64 -2.70 12.38
CA THR A 138 14.80 -2.08 13.07
C THR A 138 15.89 -1.62 12.11
N ILE A 139 15.79 -2.03 10.83
CA ILE A 139 16.70 -1.66 9.75
C ILE A 139 15.89 -1.19 8.54
N TYR A 140 16.52 -0.44 7.64
CA TYR A 140 15.92 -0.09 6.37
C TYR A 140 15.96 -1.29 5.42
N SER A 141 14.80 -1.73 4.95
CA SER A 141 14.65 -2.80 3.96
C SER A 141 13.78 -2.32 2.82
N THR A 142 14.26 -2.43 1.57
CA THR A 142 13.50 -2.03 0.37
C THR A 142 13.10 -3.26 -0.42
N TRP A 143 11.82 -3.36 -0.76
CA TRP A 143 11.23 -4.46 -1.48
C TRP A 143 10.72 -3.98 -2.85
N PRO A 144 11.52 -4.13 -3.93
CA PRO A 144 11.10 -3.81 -5.27
C PRO A 144 10.11 -4.85 -5.80
N MET A 145 9.18 -4.40 -6.63
CA MET A 145 8.11 -5.18 -7.22
C MET A 145 7.98 -4.81 -8.71
N PHE A 146 8.39 -5.75 -9.56
CA PHE A 146 8.22 -5.73 -11.00
C PHE A 146 8.37 -7.16 -11.50
N ALA A 147 7.35 -7.72 -12.16
CA ALA A 147 7.36 -9.12 -12.57
C ALA A 147 8.61 -9.46 -13.40
N ARG A 148 9.43 -10.39 -12.92
CA ARG A 148 10.73 -10.73 -13.49
C ARG A 148 11.02 -12.22 -13.35
N GLY A 149 11.41 -12.86 -14.45
CA GLY A 149 11.97 -14.20 -14.45
C GLY A 149 13.36 -14.22 -13.80
N GLN A 150 13.40 -14.52 -12.51
CA GLN A 150 14.61 -14.59 -11.71
C GLN A 150 14.48 -15.75 -10.72
N ASN A 151 15.56 -16.48 -10.48
CA ASN A 151 15.54 -17.55 -9.49
C ASN A 151 15.38 -16.98 -8.08
N PRO A 152 14.54 -17.59 -7.21
CA PRO A 152 14.51 -17.27 -5.80
C PRO A 152 15.86 -17.67 -5.18
N GLU A 153 16.50 -16.74 -4.48
CA GLU A 153 17.76 -16.99 -3.79
C GLU A 153 17.51 -17.22 -2.30
N ALA A 154 18.10 -18.29 -1.77
CA ALA A 154 17.87 -18.73 -0.40
C ALA A 154 18.56 -17.86 0.66
N TYR A 155 19.58 -17.09 0.29
CA TYR A 155 20.35 -16.26 1.22
C TYR A 155 19.94 -14.79 1.07
N TYR A 156 19.65 -14.11 2.17
CA TYR A 156 19.45 -12.65 2.22
C TYR A 156 20.43 -12.07 3.22
N ASP A 157 21.22 -11.08 2.81
CA ASP A 157 22.07 -10.33 3.72
C ASP A 157 21.45 -8.95 4.00
N PRO A 158 20.89 -8.73 5.20
CA PRO A 158 20.27 -7.46 5.57
C PRO A 158 21.25 -6.29 5.64
N SER A 159 22.56 -6.54 5.80
CA SER A 159 23.56 -5.47 5.87
C SER A 159 23.89 -4.86 4.50
N THR A 160 23.67 -5.63 3.43
CA THR A 160 23.95 -5.22 2.05
C THR A 160 22.68 -5.09 1.21
N GLN A 161 21.50 -5.40 1.76
CA GLN A 161 20.25 -5.62 1.03
C GLN A 161 20.41 -6.64 -0.12
N PHE A 162 21.43 -7.49 -0.04
CA PHE A 162 21.70 -8.50 -1.05
C PHE A 162 20.55 -9.50 -1.04
N ASN A 163 19.91 -9.67 -2.20
CA ASN A 163 18.73 -10.51 -2.47
C ASN A 163 17.35 -9.96 -2.11
N ALA A 164 17.20 -8.64 -1.95
CA ALA A 164 15.90 -7.98 -2.09
C ALA A 164 15.43 -7.88 -3.56
N LYS A 165 15.60 -8.94 -4.36
CA LYS A 165 15.24 -8.93 -5.79
C LYS A 165 13.72 -9.08 -5.95
N ASN A 166 13.15 -8.35 -6.89
CA ASN A 166 11.83 -8.62 -7.42
C ASN A 166 11.81 -9.96 -8.18
N LEU A 167 10.74 -10.75 -7.98
CA LEU A 167 10.51 -12.05 -8.61
C LEU A 167 9.31 -11.99 -9.56
N TYR A 168 8.56 -13.09 -9.69
CA TYR A 168 7.58 -13.30 -10.75
C TYR A 168 6.32 -12.45 -10.60
N GLY A 169 5.89 -12.17 -9.37
CA GLY A 169 4.69 -11.37 -9.07
C GLY A 169 4.96 -10.01 -8.43
N ALA A 170 3.91 -9.18 -8.41
CA ALA A 170 3.85 -7.91 -7.69
C ALA A 170 2.61 -7.89 -6.79
N TYR A 171 2.85 -7.85 -5.48
CA TYR A 171 1.86 -7.95 -4.42
C TYR A 171 2.08 -6.81 -3.41
N PRO A 172 1.67 -5.57 -3.73
CA PRO A 172 1.77 -4.39 -2.86
C PRO A 172 0.66 -4.40 -1.77
N PHE A 173 0.55 -5.53 -1.07
CA PHE A 173 -0.36 -5.73 0.05
C PHE A 173 0.45 -6.12 1.29
N TYR A 174 0.12 -5.53 2.43
CA TYR A 174 0.62 -5.99 3.70
C TYR A 174 -0.51 -6.06 4.74
N LEU A 175 -0.32 -6.92 5.73
CA LEU A 175 -1.15 -7.06 6.92
C LEU A 175 -0.31 -6.67 8.13
N ALA A 176 -0.91 -5.99 9.10
CA ALA A 176 -0.27 -5.67 10.35
C ALA A 176 -1.13 -6.00 11.57
N LEU A 177 -0.49 -6.46 12.64
CA LEU A 177 -1.11 -6.73 13.93
C LEU A 177 -0.89 -5.53 14.88
N GLU A 178 -1.96 -4.93 15.35
CA GLU A 178 -1.94 -3.79 16.28
C GLU A 178 -1.64 -4.24 17.71
N SER A 179 -1.28 -3.29 18.58
CA SER A 179 -0.91 -3.57 19.98
C SER A 179 -2.04 -4.17 20.82
N ASP A 180 -3.29 -3.99 20.42
CA ASP A 180 -4.49 -4.56 21.05
C ASP A 180 -4.92 -5.89 20.42
N ASN A 181 -4.07 -6.49 19.58
CA ASN A 181 -4.32 -7.70 18.78
C ASN A 181 -5.38 -7.54 17.68
N LYS A 182 -5.85 -6.31 17.40
CA LYS A 182 -6.59 -6.06 16.17
C LYS A 182 -5.66 -6.12 14.96
N ALA A 183 -6.22 -6.21 13.77
CA ALA A 183 -5.42 -6.24 12.55
C ALA A 183 -5.92 -5.24 11.52
N HIS A 184 -5.01 -4.74 10.71
CA HIS A 184 -5.35 -3.99 9.50
C HIS A 184 -4.56 -4.50 8.31
N GLY A 185 -5.09 -4.27 7.12
CA GLY A 185 -4.37 -4.50 5.87
C GLY A 185 -4.32 -3.23 5.04
N VAL A 186 -3.27 -3.09 4.23
CA VAL A 186 -3.15 -2.02 3.25
C VAL A 186 -2.77 -2.60 1.91
N LEU A 187 -3.52 -2.25 0.87
CA LEU A 187 -3.25 -2.58 -0.53
C LEU A 187 -3.04 -1.28 -1.31
N ILE A 188 -2.00 -1.23 -2.15
CA ILE A 188 -1.81 -0.13 -3.11
C ILE A 188 -2.01 -0.67 -4.52
N ILE A 189 -3.09 -0.27 -5.19
CA ILE A 189 -3.36 -0.69 -6.57
C ILE A 189 -2.53 0.17 -7.52
N ASN A 190 -1.41 -0.40 -7.96
CA ASN A 190 -0.57 0.14 -9.03
C ASN A 190 0.16 -1.04 -9.70
N SER A 191 0.40 -0.97 -11.01
CA SER A 191 1.10 -2.02 -11.76
C SER A 191 2.38 -1.54 -12.44
N ASN A 192 2.78 -0.28 -12.25
CA ASN A 192 4.09 0.20 -12.67
C ASN A 192 5.17 -0.44 -11.77
N PRO A 193 6.44 -0.44 -12.21
CA PRO A 193 7.55 -0.74 -11.30
C PRO A 193 7.45 0.11 -10.04
N GLN A 194 7.50 -0.55 -8.90
CA GLN A 194 7.22 0.05 -7.60
C GLN A 194 8.07 -0.62 -6.53
N GLU A 195 8.19 0.02 -5.39
CA GLU A 195 8.89 -0.52 -4.24
C GLU A 195 8.27 -0.02 -2.94
N ILE A 196 8.45 -0.83 -1.90
CA ILE A 196 8.10 -0.48 -0.52
C ILE A 196 9.37 -0.54 0.31
N THR A 197 9.77 0.58 0.90
CA THR A 197 10.80 0.63 1.94
C THR A 197 10.15 0.65 3.31
N LEU A 198 10.60 -0.23 4.19
CA LEU A 198 10.25 -0.26 5.62
C LEU A 198 11.45 0.18 6.45
N GLY A 199 11.22 0.84 7.59
CA GLY A 199 12.30 1.26 8.46
C GLY A 199 11.92 1.57 9.92
N PRO A 200 12.90 2.01 10.73
CA PRO A 200 12.74 2.32 12.16
C PRO A 200 11.75 3.45 12.44
N ALA A 201 11.24 3.50 13.67
CA ALA A 201 10.07 4.33 14.02
C ALA A 201 8.94 4.02 13.02
N PRO A 202 8.35 2.80 13.15
CA PRO A 202 7.78 2.03 12.05
C PRO A 202 7.18 2.92 10.96
N HIS A 203 7.85 2.95 9.82
CA HIS A 203 7.38 3.75 8.70
C HIS A 203 7.48 2.97 7.39
N ILE A 204 6.67 3.39 6.45
CA ILE A 204 6.64 2.92 5.08
C ILE A 204 6.94 4.08 4.15
N VAL A 205 7.75 3.82 3.14
CA VAL A 205 7.90 4.68 1.96
C VAL A 205 7.50 3.86 0.76
N TYR A 206 6.42 4.27 0.10
CA TYR A 206 6.01 3.69 -1.18
C TYR A 206 6.51 4.57 -2.32
N ARG A 207 7.15 3.95 -3.31
CA ARG A 207 7.60 4.62 -4.54
C ARG A 207 7.13 3.86 -5.76
N THR A 208 6.76 4.57 -6.80
CA THR A 208 6.45 3.99 -8.11
C THR A 208 6.78 4.95 -9.23
N ILE A 209 7.04 4.42 -10.43
CA ILE A 209 7.42 5.20 -11.60
C ILE A 209 6.25 5.56 -12.53
N GLY A 210 5.01 5.52 -12.02
CA GLY A 210 3.84 5.92 -12.81
C GLY A 210 2.50 5.61 -12.16
N GLY A 211 1.42 5.88 -12.88
CA GLY A 211 0.05 5.64 -12.42
C GLY A 211 -0.44 6.67 -11.40
N MET A 212 -1.17 6.21 -10.40
CA MET A 212 -1.70 7.02 -9.29
C MET A 212 -1.56 6.27 -7.96
N LEU A 213 -1.83 6.95 -6.85
CA LEU A 213 -1.97 6.30 -5.54
C LEU A 213 -3.43 5.91 -5.35
N ASP A 214 -3.76 4.63 -5.49
CA ASP A 214 -5.07 4.06 -5.16
C ASP A 214 -4.90 3.08 -3.99
N ILE A 215 -5.14 3.54 -2.77
CA ILE A 215 -4.79 2.86 -1.52
C ILE A 215 -6.06 2.37 -0.83
N TYR A 216 -6.09 1.10 -0.43
CA TYR A 216 -7.19 0.50 0.32
C TYR A 216 -6.70 0.12 1.71
N PHE A 217 -7.51 0.45 2.72
CA PHE A 217 -7.29 0.09 4.10
C PHE A 217 -8.42 -0.84 4.55
N PHE A 218 -8.04 -2.01 5.06
CA PHE A 218 -8.97 -3.06 5.48
C PHE A 218 -8.96 -3.18 7.01
N PRO A 219 -10.03 -2.76 7.72
CA PRO A 219 -10.10 -2.87 9.16
C PRO A 219 -10.60 -4.25 9.59
N GLY A 220 -9.78 -5.05 10.26
CA GLY A 220 -10.22 -6.29 10.91
C GLY A 220 -10.23 -6.15 12.43
N PRO A 221 -11.06 -6.91 13.16
CA PRO A 221 -10.68 -7.29 14.51
C PRO A 221 -9.66 -8.44 14.47
N SER A 222 -9.67 -9.33 13.47
CA SER A 222 -8.71 -10.42 13.31
C SER A 222 -7.91 -10.34 12.00
N PRO A 223 -6.71 -10.92 11.91
CA PRO A 223 -5.96 -11.05 10.65
C PRO A 223 -6.77 -11.75 9.55
N GLU A 224 -7.56 -12.76 9.90
CA GLU A 224 -8.41 -13.48 8.96
C GLU A 224 -9.47 -12.57 8.34
N ASP A 225 -10.05 -11.65 9.11
CA ASP A 225 -11.05 -10.70 8.61
C ASP A 225 -10.45 -9.64 7.69
N VAL A 226 -9.18 -9.28 7.89
CA VAL A 226 -8.41 -8.46 6.94
C VAL A 226 -8.27 -9.20 5.62
N VAL A 227 -7.85 -10.47 5.65
CA VAL A 227 -7.67 -11.30 4.44
C VAL A 227 -9.01 -11.51 3.73
N LYS A 228 -10.11 -11.76 4.45
CA LYS A 228 -11.45 -11.88 3.85
C LYS A 228 -11.87 -10.62 3.12
N GLN A 229 -11.63 -9.44 3.69
CA GLN A 229 -11.95 -8.16 3.03
C GLN A 229 -11.07 -7.94 1.80
N TYR A 230 -9.77 -8.22 1.89
CA TYR A 230 -8.86 -8.16 0.75
C TYR A 230 -9.35 -9.05 -0.39
N LEU A 231 -9.68 -10.32 -0.11
CA LEU A 231 -10.20 -11.26 -1.10
C LEU A 231 -11.58 -10.88 -1.65
N ALA A 232 -12.45 -10.26 -0.85
CA ALA A 232 -13.72 -9.73 -1.34
C ALA A 232 -13.49 -8.56 -2.33
N LEU A 233 -12.48 -7.72 -2.08
CA LEU A 233 -12.12 -6.63 -2.98
C LEU A 233 -11.53 -7.14 -4.30
N VAL A 234 -10.49 -7.99 -4.22
CA VAL A 234 -9.69 -8.37 -5.40
C VAL A 234 -10.22 -9.61 -6.13
N GLY A 235 -11.00 -10.46 -5.45
CA GLY A 235 -11.49 -11.73 -5.95
C GLY A 235 -11.04 -12.91 -5.08
N THR A 236 -11.97 -13.81 -4.80
CA THR A 236 -11.70 -15.04 -4.05
C THR A 236 -10.97 -16.06 -4.92
N PRO A 237 -10.05 -16.86 -4.34
CA PRO A 237 -9.39 -17.93 -5.09
C PRO A 237 -10.42 -18.92 -5.64
N ALA A 238 -10.16 -19.45 -6.84
CA ALA A 238 -10.98 -20.50 -7.41
C ALA A 238 -10.91 -21.76 -6.53
N LEU A 239 -12.05 -22.44 -6.36
CA LEU A 239 -12.07 -23.74 -5.69
C LEU A 239 -11.28 -24.73 -6.57
N PRO A 240 -10.16 -25.29 -6.09
CA PRO A 240 -9.41 -26.24 -6.88
C PRO A 240 -10.23 -27.52 -7.10
N SER A 241 -10.06 -28.14 -8.26
CA SER A 241 -10.56 -29.50 -8.48
C SER A 241 -9.92 -30.47 -7.48
N TYR A 242 -10.69 -31.40 -6.92
CA TYR A 242 -10.21 -32.26 -5.83
C TYR A 242 -8.89 -32.99 -6.12
N TRP A 243 -8.67 -33.43 -7.36
CA TRP A 243 -7.44 -34.13 -7.77
C TRP A 243 -6.18 -33.27 -7.70
N SER A 244 -6.28 -31.93 -7.77
CA SER A 244 -5.10 -31.04 -7.73
C SER A 244 -4.49 -30.93 -6.32
N LEU A 245 -5.20 -31.42 -5.30
CA LEU A 245 -4.69 -31.56 -3.93
C LEU A 245 -3.85 -32.82 -3.74
N GLY A 246 -3.76 -33.68 -4.75
CA GLY A 246 -2.88 -34.85 -4.77
C GLY A 246 -1.42 -34.49 -5.02
N TYR A 247 -0.54 -35.48 -4.86
CA TYR A 247 0.89 -35.35 -5.14
C TYR A 247 1.17 -35.17 -6.64
N GLN A 248 2.07 -34.25 -7.00
CA GLN A 248 2.43 -33.95 -8.39
C GLN A 248 3.90 -34.34 -8.65
N VAL A 249 4.17 -34.97 -9.80
CA VAL A 249 5.52 -35.32 -10.26
C VAL A 249 5.78 -34.58 -11.56
N PHE A 250 6.90 -33.87 -11.64
CA PHE A 250 7.36 -33.21 -12.86
C PHE A 250 8.90 -33.19 -12.90
N GLU A 251 9.45 -33.18 -14.11
CA GLU A 251 10.88 -32.98 -14.37
C GLU A 251 11.03 -32.08 -15.59
N TRP A 252 12.02 -31.20 -15.57
CA TRP A 252 12.35 -30.34 -16.70
C TRP A 252 13.66 -30.80 -17.35
N PHE A 253 13.62 -31.13 -18.64
CA PHE A 253 14.80 -31.44 -19.44
C PHE A 253 15.26 -30.20 -20.22
N LEU A 254 16.52 -29.83 -20.03
CA LEU A 254 17.24 -28.92 -20.90
C LEU A 254 17.69 -29.70 -22.16
N VAL A 255 17.35 -29.18 -23.35
CA VAL A 255 17.88 -29.65 -24.64
C VAL A 255 18.87 -28.61 -25.17
#